data_AF-A0A957X9R1-F1
#
_entry.id   AF-A0A957X9R1-F1
#
_cell.length_a   1.000
_cell.length_b   1.000
_cell.length_c   1.000
_cell.angle_alpha   90.00
_cell.angle_beta   90.00
_cell.angle_gamma   90.00
#
_symmetry.space_group_name_H-M   'P 1'
#
loop_
_entity.id
_entity.type
_entity.pdbx_description
1 polymer ?
#
loop_
_entity_poly.entity_id
_entity_poly.type
_entity_poly.pdbx_seq_one_letter_code
_entity_poly.pdbx_strand_id
1 'polypeptide(L)'
;MREDWERSAWADLDQDGYMPKYVLYKDFGPEETRSLSFTQNAYDVDTFMSPDSIKAVQSRNDQVTTFAPTMPYHNMDDACIYGMLINLQKPPYDNKNVRWAMALSLDLESISIGALSGEVIVSPWPVADTQILRPIYYEPNQAWLEEFTLDDGYKPFNPDFGAKMAETLLASGVDAAELPEDTTDFGIGWWNYYLEQAAKLLEGEGFTKNADGNWLLPSGEEWVINLTVPGDWNKVMQRTGFAAADSWRAGGIQVNIRQVD
;
A
#
# COMPACT_ATOMS: atom_id res chain seq x y z
N MET A 1 -39.08 -6.35 3.33
CA MET A 1 -37.99 -6.32 2.33
C MET A 1 -38.46 -5.50 1.14
N ARG A 2 -37.55 -4.91 0.35
CA ARG A 2 -37.89 -4.30 -0.95
C ARG A 2 -38.46 -5.37 -1.87
N GLU A 3 -39.29 -4.99 -2.83
CA GLU A 3 -39.90 -5.93 -3.80
C GLU A 3 -38.85 -6.60 -4.70
N ASP A 4 -37.68 -5.98 -4.90
CA ASP A 4 -36.60 -6.44 -5.75
C ASP A 4 -35.39 -6.97 -4.98
N TRP A 5 -35.58 -7.38 -3.71
CA TRP A 5 -34.48 -7.83 -2.84
C TRP A 5 -33.66 -8.98 -3.44
N GLU A 6 -34.30 -9.84 -4.23
CA GLU A 6 -33.70 -10.96 -4.99
C GLU A 6 -32.65 -10.53 -6.03
N ARG A 7 -32.60 -9.23 -6.37
CA ARG A 7 -31.63 -8.66 -7.31
C ARG A 7 -30.45 -7.97 -6.63
N SER A 8 -30.38 -8.05 -5.31
CA SER A 8 -29.28 -7.48 -4.52
C SER A 8 -28.20 -8.52 -4.27
N ALA A 9 -26.99 -8.08 -3.91
CA ALA A 9 -25.91 -8.98 -3.46
C ALA A 9 -26.32 -9.87 -2.27
N TRP A 10 -27.36 -9.48 -1.52
CA TRP A 10 -27.90 -10.25 -0.39
C TRP A 10 -28.76 -11.44 -0.81
N ALA A 11 -29.28 -11.45 -2.04
CA ALA A 11 -30.10 -12.55 -2.55
C ALA A 11 -29.28 -13.82 -2.80
N ASP A 12 -28.00 -13.65 -3.08
CA ASP A 12 -27.07 -14.75 -3.37
C ASP A 12 -26.61 -15.49 -2.11
N LEU A 13 -26.90 -14.93 -0.93
CA LEU A 13 -26.51 -15.49 0.37
C LEU A 13 -27.56 -16.45 0.98
N ASP A 14 -28.72 -16.60 0.36
CA ASP A 14 -29.83 -17.44 0.87
C ASP A 14 -29.86 -18.84 0.19
N GLN A 15 -28.71 -19.50 0.06
CA GLN A 15 -28.62 -20.83 -0.57
C GLN A 15 -28.43 -21.96 0.45
N ASP A 16 -27.95 -21.67 1.66
CA ASP A 16 -27.60 -22.65 2.70
C ASP A 16 -28.38 -22.50 4.03
N GLY A 17 -29.24 -21.48 4.13
CA GLY A 17 -30.11 -21.23 5.28
C GLY A 17 -29.48 -20.45 6.44
N TYR A 18 -28.28 -19.89 6.28
CA TYR A 18 -27.61 -19.10 7.31
C TYR A 18 -27.73 -17.59 7.07
N MET A 19 -28.93 -17.06 7.27
CA MET A 19 -29.15 -15.60 7.20
C MET A 19 -29.13 -14.97 8.60
N PRO A 20 -28.24 -13.99 8.89
CA PRO A 20 -28.23 -13.31 10.17
C PRO A 20 -29.54 -12.55 10.37
N LYS A 21 -30.24 -12.82 11.47
CA LYS A 21 -31.49 -12.12 11.81
C LYS A 21 -31.28 -10.66 12.20
N TYR A 22 -30.09 -10.34 12.69
CA TYR A 22 -29.68 -9.01 13.13
C TYR A 22 -28.25 -8.75 12.70
N VAL A 23 -27.96 -7.50 12.36
CA VAL A 23 -26.61 -7.00 12.14
C VAL A 23 -26.36 -5.90 13.16
N LEU A 24 -25.30 -6.05 13.95
CA LEU A 24 -24.87 -5.04 14.91
C LEU A 24 -23.59 -4.37 14.41
N TYR A 25 -23.67 -3.09 14.08
CA TYR A 25 -22.51 -2.26 13.86
C TYR A 25 -22.13 -1.58 15.17
N LYS A 26 -20.94 -1.90 15.68
CA LYS A 26 -20.40 -1.31 16.90
C LYS A 26 -18.96 -0.90 16.66
N ASP A 27 -18.63 0.32 17.04
CA ASP A 27 -17.25 0.76 17.14
C ASP A 27 -16.64 0.22 18.44
N PHE A 28 -15.58 -0.57 18.31
CA PHE A 28 -14.81 -1.13 19.41
C PHE A 28 -13.54 -0.28 19.71
N GLY A 29 -13.31 0.79 18.95
CA GLY A 29 -12.20 1.71 19.11
C GLY A 29 -10.91 1.23 18.42
N PRO A 30 -9.74 1.54 19.00
CA PRO A 30 -8.46 1.27 18.36
C PRO A 30 -8.20 -0.23 18.16
N GLU A 31 -7.30 -0.55 17.22
CA GLU A 31 -7.01 -1.92 16.80
C GLU A 31 -6.71 -2.86 17.99
N GLU A 32 -6.02 -2.42 19.05
CA GLU A 32 -5.73 -3.26 20.22
C GLU A 32 -7.00 -3.77 20.92
N THR A 33 -8.00 -2.89 21.04
CA THR A 33 -9.28 -3.24 21.67
C THR A 33 -10.09 -4.14 20.74
N ARG A 34 -10.02 -3.87 19.43
CA ARG A 34 -10.61 -4.71 18.38
C ARG A 34 -10.00 -6.11 18.37
N SER A 35 -8.68 -6.25 18.30
CA SER A 35 -7.98 -7.54 18.30
C SER A 35 -8.31 -8.39 19.54
N LEU A 36 -8.39 -7.79 20.74
CA LEU A 36 -8.82 -8.52 21.94
C LEU A 36 -10.28 -8.97 21.84
N SER A 37 -11.16 -8.08 21.40
CA SER A 37 -12.58 -8.36 21.22
C SER A 37 -12.80 -9.47 20.18
N PHE A 38 -12.03 -9.45 19.08
CA PHE A 38 -12.09 -10.44 18.02
C PHE A 38 -11.58 -11.81 18.49
N THR A 39 -10.47 -11.82 19.23
CA THR A 39 -9.95 -13.04 19.88
C THR A 39 -11.02 -13.69 20.78
N GLN A 40 -11.87 -12.88 21.42
CA GLN A 40 -12.95 -13.32 22.31
C GLN A 40 -14.27 -13.64 21.59
N ASN A 41 -14.30 -13.64 20.25
CA ASN A 41 -15.52 -13.80 19.43
C ASN A 41 -16.62 -12.77 19.78
N ALA A 42 -16.24 -11.54 20.14
CA ALA A 42 -17.19 -10.48 20.45
C ALA A 42 -17.82 -9.81 19.21
N TYR A 43 -17.25 -10.06 18.02
CA TYR A 43 -17.78 -9.70 16.71
C TYR A 43 -17.21 -10.63 15.63
N ASP A 44 -17.87 -10.71 14.48
CA ASP A 44 -17.65 -11.79 13.50
C ASP A 44 -16.73 -11.43 12.33
N VAL A 45 -16.58 -10.13 11.99
CA VAL A 45 -15.82 -9.67 10.82
C VAL A 45 -15.00 -8.42 11.16
N ASP A 46 -13.70 -8.43 10.86
CA ASP A 46 -12.83 -7.25 10.85
C ASP A 46 -12.26 -7.03 9.44
N THR A 47 -12.20 -5.77 9.00
CA THR A 47 -11.69 -5.37 7.67
C THR A 47 -10.56 -4.33 7.73
N PHE A 48 -10.11 -3.95 8.93
CA PHE A 48 -9.11 -2.88 9.13
C PHE A 48 -8.12 -3.27 10.22
N MET A 49 -7.48 -4.43 10.07
CA MET A 49 -6.51 -4.95 11.03
C MET A 49 -5.18 -5.21 10.34
N SER A 50 -4.07 -4.82 10.98
CA SER A 50 -2.74 -5.05 10.41
C SER A 50 -2.35 -6.54 10.40
N PRO A 51 -1.51 -6.99 9.45
CA PRO A 51 -1.10 -8.40 9.31
C PRO A 51 -0.56 -9.04 10.61
N ASP A 52 0.25 -8.30 11.36
CA ASP A 52 0.83 -8.80 12.62
C ASP A 52 -0.24 -9.00 13.70
N SER A 53 -1.24 -8.11 13.74
CA SER A 53 -2.38 -8.24 14.64
C SER A 53 -3.27 -9.42 14.25
N ILE A 54 -3.46 -9.67 12.95
CA ILE A 54 -4.17 -10.86 12.45
C ILE A 54 -3.46 -12.13 12.92
N LYS A 55 -2.16 -12.25 12.68
CA LYS A 55 -1.34 -13.40 13.13
C LYS A 55 -1.42 -13.58 14.65
N ALA A 56 -1.35 -12.49 15.41
CA ALA A 56 -1.49 -12.53 16.86
C ALA A 56 -2.87 -13.03 17.32
N VAL A 57 -3.96 -12.62 16.65
CA VAL A 57 -5.31 -13.12 16.96
C VAL A 57 -5.43 -14.60 16.61
N GLN A 58 -5.00 -15.02 15.42
CA GLN A 58 -5.05 -16.43 14.98
C GLN A 58 -4.27 -17.35 15.91
N SER A 59 -3.14 -16.89 16.47
CA SER A 59 -2.38 -17.65 17.46
C SER A 59 -3.14 -17.94 18.77
N ARG A 60 -4.23 -17.22 19.04
CA ARG A 60 -5.04 -17.31 20.26
C ARG A 60 -6.45 -17.84 20.01
N ASN A 61 -6.92 -17.82 18.77
CA ASN A 61 -8.23 -18.29 18.37
C ASN A 61 -8.16 -18.93 16.98
N ASP A 62 -8.28 -20.26 16.95
CA ASP A 62 -8.18 -21.09 15.75
C ASP A 62 -9.40 -21.00 14.82
N GLN A 63 -10.47 -20.34 15.26
CA GLN A 63 -11.66 -20.07 14.45
C GLN A 63 -11.51 -18.83 13.56
N VAL A 64 -10.48 -18.01 13.82
CA VAL A 64 -10.22 -16.80 13.02
C VAL A 64 -9.47 -17.19 11.75
N THR A 65 -10.06 -16.90 10.60
CA THR A 65 -9.49 -17.15 9.28
C THR A 65 -9.42 -15.88 8.45
N THR A 66 -8.60 -15.89 7.41
CA THR A 66 -8.50 -14.85 6.38
C THR A 66 -9.11 -15.36 5.07
N PHE A 67 -9.11 -14.52 4.04
CA PHE A 67 -9.79 -14.79 2.77
C PHE A 67 -9.07 -15.81 1.89
N ALA A 68 -7.74 -15.71 1.80
CA ALA A 68 -6.90 -16.53 0.93
C ALA A 68 -5.96 -17.44 1.76
N PRO A 69 -5.58 -18.62 1.22
CA PRO A 69 -4.68 -19.57 1.89
C PRO A 69 -3.19 -19.21 1.74
N THR A 70 -2.85 -18.29 0.84
CA THR A 70 -1.49 -17.80 0.56
C THR A 70 -1.44 -16.29 0.70
N MET A 71 -0.23 -15.72 0.83
CA MET A 71 -0.01 -14.28 0.83
C MET A 71 -0.62 -13.62 -0.42
N PRO A 72 -1.22 -12.43 -0.28
CA PRO A 72 -1.29 -11.60 0.94
C PRO A 72 -2.46 -11.93 1.90
N TYR A 73 -3.02 -13.14 1.87
CA TYR A 73 -4.07 -13.72 2.73
C TYR A 73 -5.42 -13.00 2.79
N HIS A 74 -5.48 -11.72 2.47
CA HIS A 74 -6.65 -10.87 2.62
C HIS A 74 -7.45 -10.79 1.33
N ASN A 75 -8.69 -10.28 1.42
CA ASN A 75 -9.42 -9.94 0.21
C ASN A 75 -8.77 -8.69 -0.41
N MET A 76 -8.10 -8.88 -1.53
CA MET A 76 -7.45 -7.80 -2.28
C MET A 76 -8.26 -7.34 -3.50
N ASP A 77 -9.50 -7.82 -3.64
CA ASP A 77 -10.44 -7.38 -4.69
C ASP A 77 -11.24 -6.13 -4.25
N ASP A 78 -10.69 -5.32 -3.34
CA ASP A 78 -11.25 -4.02 -2.98
C ASP A 78 -11.09 -3.04 -4.15
N ALA A 79 -12.12 -2.23 -4.41
CA ALA A 79 -12.06 -1.18 -5.41
C ALA A 79 -11.17 0.01 -4.98
N CYS A 80 -10.77 0.06 -3.70
CA CYS A 80 -9.93 1.12 -3.16
C CYS A 80 -8.44 0.85 -3.41
N ILE A 81 -7.68 1.91 -3.68
CA ILE A 81 -6.22 1.89 -3.70
C ILE A 81 -5.67 2.92 -2.72
N TYR A 82 -4.64 2.53 -1.97
CA TYR A 82 -3.88 3.46 -1.13
C TYR A 82 -2.73 4.07 -1.92
N GLY A 83 -2.53 5.37 -1.73
CA GLY A 83 -1.45 6.10 -2.39
C GLY A 83 -1.23 7.48 -1.79
N MET A 84 -0.11 8.09 -2.15
CA MET A 84 0.22 9.45 -1.72
C MET A 84 -0.47 10.46 -2.63
N LEU A 85 -1.38 11.25 -2.07
CA LEU A 85 -2.02 12.35 -2.78
C LEU A 85 -1.17 13.62 -2.62
N ILE A 86 -0.68 14.13 -3.75
CA ILE A 86 0.20 15.30 -3.80
C ILE A 86 -0.57 16.52 -4.31
N ASN A 87 -0.54 17.63 -3.58
CA ASN A 87 -1.19 18.87 -4.00
C ASN A 87 -0.38 19.59 -5.08
N LEU A 88 -0.77 19.38 -6.35
CA LEU A 88 -0.10 19.94 -7.52
C LEU A 88 -0.25 21.47 -7.67
N GLN A 89 -1.01 22.15 -6.80
CA GLN A 89 -1.14 23.61 -6.82
C GLN A 89 -0.08 24.32 -5.96
N LYS A 90 0.81 23.56 -5.31
CA LYS A 90 1.81 24.09 -4.39
C LYS A 90 3.20 23.76 -4.92
N PRO A 91 4.11 24.75 -5.04
CA PRO A 91 5.50 24.45 -5.29
C PRO A 91 6.10 23.69 -4.08
N PRO A 92 7.05 22.77 -4.30
CA PRO A 92 7.62 22.39 -5.61
C PRO A 92 6.85 21.27 -6.33
N TYR A 93 5.66 20.90 -5.86
CA TYR A 93 4.94 19.69 -6.28
C TYR A 93 4.17 19.82 -7.60
N ASP A 94 3.98 21.03 -8.10
CA ASP A 94 3.50 21.31 -9.46
C ASP A 94 4.47 20.75 -10.52
N ASN A 95 5.76 20.66 -10.19
CA ASN A 95 6.79 20.09 -11.04
C ASN A 95 6.75 18.54 -11.09
N LYS A 96 6.65 17.97 -12.30
CA LYS A 96 6.62 16.52 -12.50
C LYS A 96 7.93 15.82 -12.11
N ASN A 97 9.08 16.46 -12.29
CA ASN A 97 10.39 15.88 -11.98
C ASN A 97 10.58 15.74 -10.48
N VAL A 98 10.05 16.69 -9.70
CA VAL A 98 10.00 16.60 -8.23
C VAL A 98 9.14 15.42 -7.79
N ARG A 99 7.97 15.21 -8.41
CA ARG A 99 7.11 14.05 -8.09
C ARG A 99 7.75 12.71 -8.47
N TRP A 100 8.43 12.64 -9.61
CA TRP A 100 9.20 11.46 -9.98
C TRP A 100 10.35 11.20 -9.03
N ALA A 101 11.09 12.22 -8.61
CA ALA A 101 12.14 12.07 -7.61
C ALA A 101 11.59 11.57 -6.27
N MET A 102 10.41 12.04 -5.84
CA MET A 102 9.73 11.50 -4.66
C MET A 102 9.35 10.03 -4.82
N ALA A 103 8.82 9.62 -5.97
CA ALA A 103 8.47 8.23 -6.25
C ALA A 103 9.70 7.31 -6.28
N LEU A 104 10.78 7.74 -6.93
CA LEU A 104 12.05 7.00 -7.00
C LEU A 104 12.83 7.00 -5.67
N SER A 105 12.42 7.81 -4.70
CA SER A 105 12.94 7.83 -3.32
C SER A 105 12.08 7.01 -2.34
N LEU A 106 11.07 6.28 -2.83
CA LEU A 106 10.28 5.34 -2.04
C LEU A 106 10.76 3.91 -2.28
N ASP A 107 11.36 3.30 -1.27
CA ASP A 107 11.66 1.88 -1.23
C ASP A 107 10.40 1.11 -0.84
N LEU A 108 9.54 0.83 -1.83
CA LEU A 108 8.26 0.18 -1.58
C LEU A 108 8.42 -1.27 -1.10
N GLU A 109 9.52 -1.95 -1.44
CA GLU A 109 9.81 -3.30 -0.95
C GLU A 109 10.04 -3.26 0.57
N SER A 110 10.93 -2.39 1.04
CA SER A 110 11.17 -2.20 2.47
C SER A 110 9.93 -1.72 3.21
N ILE A 111 9.12 -0.82 2.60
CA ILE A 111 7.85 -0.37 3.17
C ILE A 111 6.86 -1.53 3.29
N SER A 112 6.71 -2.34 2.24
CA SER A 112 5.78 -3.48 2.20
C SER A 112 6.12 -4.48 3.31
N ILE A 113 7.39 -4.86 3.44
CA ILE A 113 7.84 -5.81 4.44
C ILE A 113 7.75 -5.21 5.85
N GLY A 114 8.26 -3.99 6.05
CA GLY A 114 8.33 -3.38 7.39
C GLY A 114 6.98 -2.94 7.94
N ALA A 115 6.10 -2.40 7.08
CA ALA A 115 4.79 -1.90 7.52
C ALA A 115 3.69 -2.95 7.45
N LEU A 116 3.77 -3.91 6.51
CA LEU A 116 2.66 -4.80 6.15
C LEU A 116 3.10 -6.26 6.00
N SER A 117 4.29 -6.63 6.48
CA SER A 117 4.78 -8.03 6.48
C SER A 117 4.80 -8.67 5.09
N GLY A 118 4.88 -7.87 4.03
CA GLY A 118 4.85 -8.30 2.63
C GLY A 118 3.45 -8.53 2.06
N GLU A 119 2.40 -8.35 2.86
CA GLU A 119 1.02 -8.69 2.52
C GLU A 119 0.32 -7.53 1.79
N VAL A 120 0.77 -7.24 0.56
CA VAL A 120 0.24 -6.18 -0.32
C VAL A 120 0.11 -6.62 -1.77
N ILE A 121 -0.77 -5.95 -2.52
CA ILE A 121 -0.71 -5.92 -3.99
C ILE A 121 -0.33 -4.51 -4.41
N VAL A 122 0.81 -4.36 -5.08
CA VAL A 122 1.27 -3.06 -5.58
C VAL A 122 0.65 -2.77 -6.93
N SER A 123 0.30 -1.49 -7.17
CA SER A 123 -0.30 -1.07 -8.43
C SER A 123 0.35 0.24 -8.91
N PRO A 124 1.07 0.25 -10.04
CA PRO A 124 1.73 1.46 -10.55
C PRO A 124 0.71 2.52 -11.03
N TRP A 125 -0.59 2.20 -10.98
CA TRP A 125 -1.69 3.04 -11.46
C TRP A 125 -2.58 3.49 -10.30
N PRO A 126 -3.32 4.61 -10.44
CA PRO A 126 -4.27 5.08 -9.43
C PRO A 126 -5.59 4.30 -9.47
N VAL A 127 -5.56 3.03 -9.87
CA VAL A 127 -6.69 2.10 -9.86
C VAL A 127 -6.24 0.82 -9.15
N ALA A 128 -7.19 0.08 -8.57
CA ALA A 128 -6.90 -1.19 -7.90
C ALA A 128 -6.77 -2.33 -8.92
N ASP A 129 -5.88 -3.27 -8.62
CA ASP A 129 -5.57 -4.41 -9.48
C ASP A 129 -6.49 -5.60 -9.16
N THR A 130 -7.74 -5.47 -9.59
CA THR A 130 -8.83 -6.41 -9.27
C THR A 130 -9.02 -7.44 -10.39
N GLN A 131 -9.76 -8.51 -10.13
CA GLN A 131 -10.09 -9.52 -11.15
C GLN A 131 -10.83 -8.93 -12.35
N ILE A 132 -11.55 -7.83 -12.13
CA ILE A 132 -12.27 -7.09 -13.17
C ILE A 132 -11.33 -6.11 -13.90
N LEU A 133 -10.52 -5.35 -13.17
CA LEU A 133 -9.69 -4.28 -13.74
C LEU A 133 -8.41 -4.80 -14.41
N ARG A 134 -7.83 -5.90 -13.92
CA ARG A 134 -6.63 -6.53 -14.50
C ARG A 134 -6.76 -6.73 -16.03
N PRO A 135 -7.76 -7.47 -16.56
CA PRO A 135 -7.85 -7.74 -18.00
C PRO A 135 -8.27 -6.53 -18.85
N ILE A 136 -8.98 -5.55 -18.29
CA ILE A 136 -9.52 -4.42 -19.08
C ILE A 136 -8.66 -3.16 -19.00
N TYR A 137 -7.80 -3.03 -17.97
CA TYR A 137 -6.98 -1.86 -17.74
C TYR A 137 -5.48 -2.19 -17.64
N TYR A 138 -5.08 -3.23 -16.90
CA TYR A 138 -3.65 -3.51 -16.69
C TYR A 138 -3.02 -4.18 -17.90
N GLU A 139 -3.55 -5.34 -18.30
CA GLU A 139 -3.00 -6.12 -19.41
C GLU A 139 -2.90 -5.32 -20.71
N PRO A 140 -3.91 -4.52 -21.13
CA PRO A 140 -3.81 -3.74 -22.35
C PRO A 140 -2.77 -2.59 -22.29
N ASN A 141 -2.43 -2.12 -21.09
CA ASN A 141 -1.49 -1.01 -20.87
C ASN A 141 -0.09 -1.47 -20.43
N GLN A 142 0.14 -2.78 -20.26
CA GLN A 142 1.41 -3.35 -19.81
C GLN A 142 2.58 -2.93 -20.72
N ALA A 143 2.42 -3.03 -22.04
CA ALA A 143 3.46 -2.66 -22.99
C ALA A 143 3.85 -1.17 -22.89
N TRP A 144 2.86 -0.30 -22.69
CA TRP A 144 3.13 1.13 -22.48
C TRP A 144 3.98 1.34 -21.23
N LEU A 145 3.70 0.61 -20.16
CA LEU A 145 4.38 0.74 -18.88
C LEU A 145 5.85 0.26 -18.95
N GLU A 146 6.10 -0.84 -19.67
CA GLU A 146 7.45 -1.37 -19.92
C GLU A 146 8.30 -0.51 -20.88
N GLU A 147 7.63 0.21 -21.78
CA GLU A 147 8.26 1.14 -22.72
C GLU A 147 8.42 2.56 -22.16
N PHE A 148 7.65 2.91 -21.11
CA PHE A 148 7.62 4.26 -20.56
C PHE A 148 9.00 4.73 -20.11
N THR A 149 9.36 5.94 -20.56
CA THR A 149 10.57 6.63 -20.14
C THR A 149 10.25 8.01 -19.57
N LEU A 150 11.05 8.43 -18.61
CA LEU A 150 11.15 9.84 -18.23
C LEU A 150 11.77 10.67 -19.38
N ASP A 151 11.70 12.00 -19.26
CA ASP A 151 12.19 12.92 -20.29
C ASP A 151 13.68 12.73 -20.64
N ASP A 152 14.47 12.18 -19.71
CA ASP A 152 15.89 11.89 -19.90
C ASP A 152 16.18 10.47 -20.40
N GLY A 153 15.13 9.71 -20.74
CA GLY A 153 15.21 8.36 -21.27
C GLY A 153 15.28 7.24 -20.22
N TYR A 154 15.29 7.57 -18.92
CA TYR A 154 15.29 6.55 -17.87
C TYR A 154 13.95 5.78 -17.86
N LYS A 155 14.01 4.44 -17.75
CA LYS A 155 12.85 3.57 -17.58
C LYS A 155 12.60 3.30 -16.10
N PRO A 156 11.56 3.90 -15.48
CA PRO A 156 11.35 3.79 -14.04
C PRO A 156 10.58 2.53 -13.63
N PHE A 157 9.86 1.87 -14.54
CA PHE A 157 9.07 0.71 -14.22
C PHE A 157 9.94 -0.54 -14.02
N ASN A 158 9.64 -1.30 -12.97
CA ASN A 158 10.23 -2.57 -12.63
C ASN A 158 9.15 -3.67 -12.67
N PRO A 159 9.12 -4.51 -13.71
CA PRO A 159 8.17 -5.63 -13.79
C PRO A 159 8.53 -6.74 -12.79
N ASP A 160 9.77 -6.81 -12.30
CA ASP A 160 10.28 -7.88 -11.46
C ASP A 160 10.01 -7.64 -9.95
N PHE A 161 9.23 -6.62 -9.60
CA PHE A 161 8.96 -6.26 -8.20
C PHE A 161 8.37 -7.44 -7.40
N GLY A 162 7.34 -8.10 -7.94
CA GLY A 162 6.69 -9.23 -7.25
C GLY A 162 7.63 -10.42 -7.07
N ALA A 163 8.44 -10.73 -8.08
CA ALA A 163 9.44 -11.79 -8.02
C ALA A 163 10.50 -11.48 -6.94
N LYS A 164 11.00 -10.25 -6.90
CA LYS A 164 11.98 -9.81 -5.88
C LYS A 164 11.38 -9.82 -4.47
N MET A 165 10.13 -9.39 -4.31
CA MET A 165 9.40 -9.49 -3.03
C MET A 165 9.34 -10.95 -2.55
N ALA A 166 8.99 -11.89 -3.42
CA ALA A 166 8.95 -13.32 -3.08
C ALA A 166 10.34 -13.84 -2.67
N GLU A 167 11.40 -13.49 -3.40
CA GLU A 167 12.78 -13.84 -3.03
C GLU A 167 13.17 -13.31 -1.64
N THR A 168 12.86 -12.04 -1.36
CA THR A 168 13.16 -11.41 -0.07
C THR A 168 12.35 -12.05 1.07
N LEU A 169 11.08 -12.36 0.86
CA LEU A 169 10.24 -13.05 1.85
C LEU A 169 10.76 -14.46 2.16
N LEU A 170 11.14 -15.24 1.15
CA LEU A 170 11.80 -16.54 1.33
C LEU A 170 13.09 -16.41 2.14
N ALA A 171 13.95 -15.44 1.78
CA ALA A 171 15.20 -15.19 2.48
C ALA A 171 14.99 -14.76 3.95
N SER A 172 13.85 -14.13 4.24
CA SER A 172 13.44 -13.74 5.60
C SER A 172 12.85 -14.89 6.43
N GLY A 173 12.58 -16.04 5.81
CA GLY A 173 12.10 -17.26 6.47
C GLY A 173 10.59 -17.54 6.32
N VAL A 174 9.89 -16.85 5.42
CA VAL A 174 8.52 -17.21 5.03
C VAL A 174 8.54 -18.56 4.30
N ASP A 175 7.59 -19.45 4.61
CA ASP A 175 7.49 -20.75 3.94
C ASP A 175 7.16 -20.54 2.45
N ALA A 176 7.80 -21.28 1.55
CA ALA A 176 7.49 -21.23 0.12
C ALA A 176 6.03 -21.61 -0.17
N ALA A 177 5.41 -22.44 0.67
CA ALA A 177 3.99 -22.80 0.56
C ALA A 177 3.04 -21.65 0.93
N GLU A 178 3.53 -20.62 1.61
CA GLU A 178 2.77 -19.42 1.95
C GLU A 178 2.76 -18.39 0.83
N LEU A 179 3.70 -18.47 -0.12
CA LEU A 179 3.81 -17.52 -1.22
C LEU A 179 2.89 -17.90 -2.38
N PRO A 180 2.39 -16.92 -3.15
CA PRO A 180 1.64 -17.20 -4.37
C PRO A 180 2.54 -17.88 -5.41
N GLU A 181 1.96 -18.82 -6.17
CA GLU A 181 2.66 -19.48 -7.30
C GLU A 181 2.97 -18.47 -8.41
N ASP A 182 2.04 -17.57 -8.69
CA ASP A 182 2.22 -16.44 -9.59
C ASP A 182 2.58 -15.18 -8.79
N THR A 183 3.84 -14.76 -8.88
CA THR A 183 4.31 -13.57 -8.15
C THR A 183 3.67 -12.26 -8.61
N THR A 184 2.90 -12.25 -9.71
CA THR A 184 2.07 -11.10 -10.10
C THR A 184 0.86 -10.89 -9.18
N ASP A 185 0.59 -11.85 -8.28
CA ASP A 185 -0.34 -11.68 -7.15
C ASP A 185 0.18 -10.70 -6.09
N PHE A 186 1.48 -10.34 -6.13
CA PHE A 186 2.01 -9.17 -5.41
C PHE A 186 1.89 -7.86 -6.21
N GLY A 187 1.39 -7.92 -7.46
CA GLY A 187 1.25 -6.81 -8.41
C GLY A 187 2.05 -7.02 -9.70
N ILE A 188 1.65 -6.38 -10.82
CA ILE A 188 2.35 -6.47 -12.12
C ILE A 188 3.76 -5.86 -12.14
N GLY A 189 4.15 -5.15 -11.08
CA GLY A 189 5.37 -4.37 -11.02
C GLY A 189 5.16 -3.03 -10.33
N TRP A 190 6.25 -2.31 -10.09
CA TRP A 190 6.23 -1.02 -9.43
C TRP A 190 7.34 -0.08 -9.96
N TRP A 191 7.43 1.13 -9.44
CA TRP A 191 8.53 2.05 -9.73
C TRP A 191 9.83 1.63 -9.01
N ASN A 192 10.96 1.74 -9.70
CA ASN A 192 12.27 1.49 -9.12
C ASN A 192 12.55 2.43 -7.93
N TYR A 193 13.17 1.90 -6.88
CA TYR A 193 13.85 2.72 -5.88
C TYR A 193 15.26 3.06 -6.39
N TYR A 194 15.47 4.31 -6.81
CA TYR A 194 16.74 4.73 -7.42
C TYR A 194 17.11 6.18 -7.09
N LEU A 195 17.87 6.33 -5.99
CA LEU A 195 18.24 7.63 -5.43
C LEU A 195 19.12 8.49 -6.36
N GLU A 196 19.98 7.88 -7.18
CA GLU A 196 20.82 8.63 -8.12
C GLU A 196 19.99 9.32 -9.20
N GLN A 197 19.00 8.62 -9.75
CA GLN A 197 18.07 9.21 -10.72
C GLN A 197 17.17 10.25 -10.05
N ALA A 198 16.69 10.00 -8.83
CA ALA A 198 15.95 11.00 -8.06
C ALA A 198 16.78 12.28 -7.85
N ALA A 199 18.07 12.14 -7.50
CA ALA A 199 19.00 13.25 -7.33
C ALA A 199 19.18 14.04 -8.63
N LYS A 200 19.42 13.35 -9.76
CA LYS A 200 19.55 13.96 -11.09
C LYS A 200 18.32 14.80 -11.45
N LEU A 201 17.12 14.29 -11.18
CA LEU A 201 15.87 15.01 -11.42
C LEU A 201 15.77 16.28 -10.55
N LEU A 202 16.07 16.18 -9.25
CA LEU A 202 16.01 17.31 -8.32
C LEU A 202 17.05 18.38 -8.66
N GLU A 203 18.29 17.99 -8.91
CA GLU A 203 19.38 18.89 -9.30
C GLU A 203 19.07 19.63 -10.60
N GLY A 204 18.44 18.94 -11.56
CA GLY A 204 17.95 19.56 -12.80
C GLY A 204 16.92 20.67 -12.58
N GLU A 205 16.17 20.62 -11.47
CA GLU A 205 15.20 21.64 -11.06
C GLU A 205 15.79 22.68 -10.08
N GLY A 206 17.11 22.65 -9.85
CA GLY A 206 17.81 23.62 -9.01
C GLY A 206 17.84 23.29 -7.51
N PHE A 207 17.43 22.08 -7.12
CA PHE A 207 17.65 21.61 -5.76
C PHE A 207 19.14 21.35 -5.51
N THR A 208 19.57 21.48 -4.26
CA THR A 208 20.94 21.19 -3.84
C THR A 208 20.93 20.41 -2.53
N LYS A 209 22.04 19.78 -2.14
CA LYS A 209 22.17 19.15 -0.82
C LYS A 209 22.97 20.03 0.14
N ASN A 210 22.55 20.05 1.41
CA ASN A 210 23.36 20.61 2.49
C ASN A 210 24.45 19.62 2.95
N ALA A 211 25.24 20.00 3.95
CA ALA A 211 26.33 19.17 4.48
C ALA A 211 25.87 17.86 5.13
N ASP A 212 24.61 17.82 5.61
CA ASP A 212 24.00 16.64 6.22
C ASP A 212 23.35 15.71 5.18
N GLY A 213 23.40 16.08 3.90
CA GLY A 213 22.82 15.32 2.79
C GLY A 213 21.33 15.57 2.54
N ASN A 214 20.73 16.58 3.21
CA ASN A 214 19.33 16.95 3.03
C ASN A 214 19.15 17.85 1.83
N TRP A 215 18.05 17.65 1.10
CA TRP A 215 17.67 18.48 -0.03
C TRP A 215 17.23 19.87 0.41
N LEU A 216 17.74 20.88 -0.29
CA LEU A 216 17.34 22.27 -0.24
C LEU A 216 16.53 22.59 -1.48
N LEU A 217 15.46 23.36 -1.32
CA LEU A 217 14.70 23.98 -2.40
C LEU A 217 15.62 24.91 -3.21
N PRO A 218 15.23 25.30 -4.44
CA PRO A 218 15.97 26.29 -5.23
C PRO A 218 16.13 27.66 -4.53
N SER A 219 15.28 27.97 -3.53
CA SER A 219 15.42 29.13 -2.66
C SER A 219 16.59 29.04 -1.68
N GLY A 220 17.18 27.85 -1.49
CA GLY A 220 18.20 27.54 -0.48
C GLY A 220 17.63 27.11 0.87
N GLU A 221 16.31 27.13 1.05
CA GLU A 221 15.65 26.63 2.26
C GLU A 221 15.60 25.10 2.28
N GLU A 222 15.67 24.49 3.46
CA GLU A 222 15.54 23.04 3.59
C GLU A 222 14.17 22.56 3.11
N TRP A 223 14.15 21.53 2.26
CA TRP A 223 12.91 20.98 1.74
C TRP A 223 12.28 20.03 2.75
N VAL A 224 11.18 20.49 3.34
CA VAL A 224 10.40 19.71 4.31
C VAL A 224 8.99 19.44 3.77
N ILE A 225 8.65 18.15 3.65
CA ILE A 225 7.31 17.67 3.31
C ILE A 225 6.44 17.66 4.56
N ASN A 226 5.22 18.19 4.47
CA ASN A 226 4.22 18.02 5.53
C ASN A 226 3.27 16.88 5.13
N LEU A 227 3.52 15.68 5.66
CA LEU A 227 2.74 14.47 5.38
C LEU A 227 1.63 14.33 6.41
N THR A 228 0.39 14.24 5.94
CA THR A 228 -0.77 13.91 6.79
C THR A 228 -1.09 12.43 6.64
N VAL A 229 -1.22 11.71 7.74
CA VAL A 229 -1.57 10.29 7.78
C VAL A 229 -2.76 10.06 8.71
N PRO A 230 -3.56 9.00 8.52
CA PRO A 230 -4.56 8.59 9.50
C PRO A 230 -3.95 8.40 10.90
N GLY A 231 -4.73 8.74 11.93
CA GLY A 231 -4.48 8.32 13.30
C GLY A 231 -4.84 6.85 13.51
N ASP A 232 -5.20 6.49 14.74
CA ASP A 232 -5.35 5.08 15.14
C ASP A 232 -6.58 4.37 14.54
N TRP A 233 -7.46 5.08 13.83
CA TRP A 233 -8.61 4.50 13.15
C TRP A 233 -8.21 3.69 11.90
N ASN A 234 -6.99 3.86 11.36
CA ASN A 234 -6.45 3.02 10.30
C ASN A 234 -4.93 2.82 10.44
N LYS A 235 -4.54 1.78 11.18
CA LYS A 235 -3.13 1.45 11.42
C LYS A 235 -2.36 1.00 10.20
N VAL A 236 -3.02 0.35 9.24
CA VAL A 236 -2.40 -0.06 7.97
C VAL A 236 -1.87 1.19 7.26
N MET A 237 -2.73 2.18 7.02
CA MET A 237 -2.31 3.43 6.36
C MET A 237 -1.35 4.26 7.21
N GLN A 238 -1.55 4.31 8.53
CA GLN A 238 -0.66 5.01 9.46
C GLN A 238 0.78 4.44 9.38
N ARG A 239 0.94 3.12 9.51
CA ARG A 239 2.24 2.42 9.42
C ARG A 239 2.90 2.64 8.06
N THR A 240 2.15 2.49 6.96
CA THR A 240 2.66 2.74 5.61
C THR A 240 3.11 4.19 5.45
N GLY A 241 2.37 5.16 6.00
CA GLY A 241 2.74 6.57 5.96
C GLY A 241 4.02 6.90 6.72
N PHE A 242 4.23 6.29 7.90
CA PHE A 242 5.49 6.41 8.64
C PHE A 242 6.67 5.82 7.86
N ALA A 243 6.51 4.61 7.32
CA ALA A 243 7.56 3.94 6.55
C ALA A 243 7.92 4.71 5.26
N ALA A 244 6.93 5.29 4.57
CA ALA A 244 7.17 6.16 3.42
C ALA A 244 7.98 7.41 3.78
N ALA A 245 7.67 8.04 4.92
CA ALA A 245 8.43 9.17 5.40
C ALA A 245 9.88 8.81 5.75
N ASP A 246 10.12 7.63 6.33
CA ASP A 246 11.47 7.15 6.62
C ASP A 246 12.27 6.88 5.34
N SER A 247 11.63 6.30 4.32
CA SER A 247 12.25 6.13 3.00
C SER A 247 12.64 7.47 2.37
N TRP A 248 11.77 8.48 2.44
CA TRP A 248 12.07 9.82 1.97
C TRP A 248 13.22 10.48 2.74
N ARG A 249 13.25 10.33 4.06
CA ARG A 249 14.38 10.81 4.90
C ARG A 249 15.69 10.15 4.51
N ALA A 250 15.69 8.84 4.24
CA ALA A 250 16.88 8.14 3.74
C ALA A 250 17.35 8.70 2.37
N GLY A 251 16.44 9.17 1.53
CA GLY A 251 16.74 9.91 0.29
C GLY A 251 17.20 11.36 0.49
N GLY A 252 17.21 11.87 1.72
CA GLY A 252 17.55 13.25 2.08
C GLY A 252 16.37 14.23 2.05
N ILE A 253 15.13 13.75 1.89
CA ILE A 253 13.93 14.58 1.89
C ILE A 253 13.36 14.61 3.31
N GLN A 254 13.32 15.80 3.93
CA GLN A 254 12.82 15.92 5.29
C GLN A 254 11.29 15.84 5.32
N VAL A 255 10.74 15.25 6.38
CA VAL A 255 9.30 15.02 6.50
C VAL A 255 8.82 15.34 7.91
N ASN A 256 7.84 16.22 8.01
CA ASN A 256 7.00 16.42 9.17
C ASN A 256 5.73 15.60 9.02
N ILE A 257 5.48 14.69 9.95
CA ILE A 257 4.29 13.82 9.92
C ILE A 257 3.26 14.36 10.89
N ARG A 258 2.01 14.47 10.42
CA ARG A 258 0.85 14.79 11.25
C ARG A 258 -0.18 13.69 11.13
N GLN A 259 -0.54 13.11 12.27
CA GLN A 259 -1.66 12.19 12.36
C GLN A 259 -2.97 12.96 12.49
N VAL A 260 -4.05 12.46 11.89
CA VAL A 260 -5.39 13.06 11.97
C VAL A 260 -6.46 12.00 12.25
N ASP A 261 -7.39 12.35 13.13
CA ASP A 261 -8.58 11.57 13.45
C ASP A 261 -9.64 11.66 12.34
#